data_AF-A0A8J2LYV1-F1
#
_entry.id   AF-A0A8J2LYV1-F1
#
_cell.length_a   1.000
_cell.length_b   1.000
_cell.length_c   1.000
_cell.angle_alpha   90.00
_cell.angle_beta   90.00
_cell.angle_gamma   90.00
#
_symmetry.space_group_name_H-M   'P 1'
#
loop_
_entity.id
_entity.type
_entity.pdbx_description
1 polymer ?
#
loop_
_entity_poly.entity_id
_entity_poly.type
_entity_poly.pdbx_seq_one_letter_code
_entity_poly.pdbx_strand_id
1 'polypeptide(L)'
;MKSMIWYLLLLSVILWISKTSDTVLFGKKHELLMNDVPCYICAAEWKLQNGNRRVVIEEAKLAEDEDKCEATVVREVEDTLKMMEPESWQNTAINGSALKRDTEKFLNGNENPLSMELFRKKLAILNSQWKKYRMQQDFNKWTALRHWLRLPALRYRLQILEKDLKSEKQSRRLQRLLHRVQQIQNILQIVRKKLQDAYAVFHLEGKSPYSETALQKRFAAAINRKVLQSRRRYSLPKHKLSSNYRSKIFKCGHLH
;
A
#
# COMPACT_ATOMS: atom_id res chain seq x y z
N MET A 1 -8.35 61.48 -18.27
CA MET A 1 -7.47 60.45 -17.68
C MET A 1 -8.01 59.79 -16.39
N LYS A 2 -8.85 60.44 -15.56
CA LYS A 2 -9.37 59.83 -14.31
C LYS A 2 -10.35 58.65 -14.50
N SER A 3 -11.03 58.56 -15.65
CA SER A 3 -12.01 57.49 -15.93
C SER A 3 -11.37 56.13 -16.22
N MET A 4 -10.23 56.10 -16.93
CA MET A 4 -9.56 54.83 -17.28
C MET A 4 -8.95 54.11 -16.08
N ILE A 5 -8.44 54.86 -15.10
CA ILE A 5 -7.88 54.31 -13.86
C ILE A 5 -8.97 53.62 -13.05
N TRP A 6 -10.20 54.14 -13.08
CA TRP A 6 -11.34 53.56 -12.37
C TRP A 6 -11.78 52.22 -12.98
N TYR A 7 -11.80 52.11 -14.31
CA TYR A 7 -12.09 50.86 -15.00
C TYR A 7 -11.02 49.79 -14.77
N LEU A 8 -9.74 50.17 -14.74
CA LEU A 8 -8.64 49.23 -14.45
C LEU A 8 -8.69 48.71 -13.01
N LEU A 9 -9.05 49.56 -12.04
CA LEU A 9 -9.24 49.14 -10.66
C LEU A 9 -10.44 48.19 -10.52
N LEU A 10 -11.57 48.50 -11.17
CA LEU A 10 -12.75 47.62 -11.20
C LEU A 10 -12.45 46.25 -11.82
N LEU A 11 -11.72 46.21 -12.94
CA LEU A 11 -11.28 44.97 -13.57
C LEU A 11 -10.34 44.16 -12.66
N SER A 12 -9.44 44.83 -11.94
CA SER A 12 -8.52 44.16 -11.01
C SER A 12 -9.26 43.53 -9.82
N VAL A 13 -10.31 44.19 -9.32
CA VAL A 13 -11.17 43.70 -8.24
C VAL A 13 -12.03 42.53 -8.72
N ILE A 14 -12.61 42.60 -9.93
CA ILE A 14 -13.39 41.51 -10.52
C ILE A 14 -12.50 40.27 -10.77
N LEU A 15 -11.28 40.48 -11.28
CA LEU A 15 -10.29 39.40 -11.46
C LEU A 15 -9.85 38.79 -10.13
N TRP A 16 -9.70 39.61 -9.08
CA TRP A 16 -9.40 39.11 -7.73
C TRP A 16 -10.56 38.30 -7.15
N ILE A 17 -11.81 38.79 -7.26
CA ILE A 17 -13.00 38.08 -6.78
C ILE A 17 -13.18 36.75 -7.52
N SER A 18 -12.96 36.72 -8.84
CA SER A 18 -13.02 35.48 -9.63
C SER A 18 -11.94 34.49 -9.20
N LYS A 19 -10.71 34.96 -8.97
CA LYS A 19 -9.60 34.10 -8.54
C LYS A 19 -9.78 33.56 -7.12
N THR A 20 -10.40 34.35 -6.22
CA THR A 20 -10.76 33.87 -4.87
C THR A 20 -11.95 32.92 -4.87
N SER A 21 -12.91 33.11 -5.79
CA SER A 21 -14.09 32.24 -5.91
C SER A 21 -13.71 30.84 -6.41
N ASP A 22 -12.79 30.75 -7.36
CA ASP A 22 -12.27 29.45 -7.83
C ASP A 22 -11.48 28.72 -6.72
N THR A 23 -10.70 29.43 -5.91
CA THR A 23 -10.01 28.80 -4.77
C THR A 23 -10.94 28.39 -3.62
N VAL A 24 -12.04 29.12 -3.40
CA VAL A 24 -13.01 28.82 -2.33
C VAL A 24 -14.00 27.73 -2.75
N LEU A 25 -14.36 27.61 -4.04
CA LEU A 25 -15.19 26.51 -4.53
C LEU A 25 -14.43 25.17 -4.62
N PHE A 26 -13.13 25.19 -4.92
CA PHE A 26 -12.30 23.97 -4.89
C PHE A 26 -11.86 23.57 -3.47
N GLY A 27 -11.83 24.52 -2.52
CA GLY A 27 -11.43 24.23 -1.13
C GLY A 27 -12.53 23.62 -0.24
N LYS A 28 -13.82 23.82 -0.55
CA LYS A 28 -14.92 23.52 0.40
C LYS A 28 -15.70 22.22 0.19
N LYS A 29 -15.29 21.32 -0.72
CA LYS A 29 -16.00 20.05 -0.96
C LYS A 29 -15.36 18.80 -0.35
N HIS A 30 -14.33 18.95 0.48
CA HIS A 30 -13.66 17.82 1.14
C HIS A 30 -13.71 17.81 2.68
N GLU A 31 -14.40 18.76 3.30
CA GLU A 31 -14.65 18.71 4.75
C GLU A 31 -15.99 18.04 5.06
N LEU A 32 -16.02 16.72 4.86
CA LEU A 32 -16.87 15.84 5.66
C LEU A 32 -15.95 14.89 6.41
N LEU A 33 -15.41 15.42 7.52
CA LEU A 33 -15.25 14.75 8.80
C LEU A 33 -14.70 13.31 8.73
N MET A 34 -13.38 13.15 8.71
CA MET A 34 -12.71 11.91 9.15
C MET A 34 -11.37 12.27 9.78
N ASN A 35 -11.31 12.12 11.11
CA ASN A 35 -10.21 11.95 12.06
C ASN A 35 -8.75 12.06 11.56
N ASP A 36 -7.88 12.63 12.41
CA ASP A 36 -6.43 12.90 12.32
C ASP A 36 -5.48 11.75 11.90
N VAL A 37 -5.95 10.74 11.17
CA VAL A 37 -5.15 9.64 10.61
C VAL A 37 -4.73 9.99 9.18
N PRO A 38 -3.44 9.85 8.83
CA PRO A 38 -2.98 10.15 7.47
C PRO A 38 -3.67 9.26 6.43
N CYS A 39 -4.40 9.86 5.50
CA CYS A 39 -4.97 9.16 4.36
C CYS A 39 -3.88 8.81 3.32
N TYR A 40 -3.25 7.65 3.48
CA TYR A 40 -2.17 7.19 2.58
C TYR A 40 -2.61 7.10 1.11
N ILE A 41 -3.86 6.70 0.87
CA ILE A 41 -4.41 6.59 -0.48
C ILE A 41 -4.68 7.96 -1.11
N CYS A 42 -5.13 8.95 -0.32
CA CYS A 42 -5.31 10.33 -0.78
C CYS A 42 -3.97 10.97 -1.16
N ALA A 43 -2.91 10.72 -0.38
CA ALA A 43 -1.57 11.18 -0.72
C ALA A 43 -1.04 10.51 -2.00
N ALA A 44 -1.40 9.26 -2.26
CA ALA A 44 -1.04 8.56 -3.49
C ALA A 44 -1.82 9.10 -4.71
N GLU A 45 -3.11 9.37 -4.56
CA GLU A 45 -3.95 10.05 -5.55
C GLU A 45 -3.36 11.42 -5.92
N TRP A 46 -3.06 12.26 -4.93
CA TRP A 46 -2.48 13.58 -5.15
C TRP A 46 -1.14 13.50 -5.92
N LYS A 47 -0.29 12.53 -5.58
CA LYS A 47 0.97 12.29 -6.30
C LYS A 47 0.76 11.84 -7.75
N LEU A 48 -0.30 11.08 -8.03
CA LEU A 48 -0.64 10.66 -9.39
C LEU A 48 -1.18 11.84 -10.22
N GLN A 49 -2.03 12.68 -9.63
CA GLN A 49 -2.61 13.84 -10.31
C GLN A 49 -1.56 14.89 -10.67
N ASN A 50 -0.56 15.09 -9.79
CA ASN A 50 0.51 16.08 -9.96
C ASN A 50 1.78 15.53 -10.63
N GLY A 51 1.80 14.25 -10.98
CA GLY A 51 2.93 13.65 -11.69
C GLY A 51 2.89 13.89 -13.19
N ASN A 52 4.06 13.82 -13.85
CA ASN A 52 4.17 13.89 -15.33
C ASN A 52 3.42 12.75 -16.06
N ARG A 53 3.04 11.69 -15.34
CA ARG A 53 2.21 10.60 -15.86
C ARG A 53 0.79 10.75 -15.31
N ARG A 54 -0.01 11.62 -15.95
CA ARG A 54 -1.45 11.63 -15.70
C ARG A 54 -2.01 10.26 -16.09
N VAL A 55 -2.41 9.47 -15.09
CA VAL A 55 -3.22 8.29 -15.33
C VAL A 55 -4.59 8.81 -15.75
N VAL A 56 -5.12 8.30 -16.87
CA VAL A 56 -6.50 8.59 -17.29
C VAL A 56 -7.41 8.10 -16.17
N ILE A 57 -7.90 9.04 -15.36
CA ILE A 57 -8.95 8.77 -14.39
C ILE A 57 -10.20 8.51 -15.24
N GLU A 58 -10.83 7.36 -15.04
CA GLU A 58 -12.01 6.98 -15.79
C GLU A 58 -13.10 8.03 -15.54
N GLU A 59 -13.40 8.82 -16.58
CA GLU A 59 -14.43 9.84 -16.51
C GLU A 59 -15.81 9.19 -16.46
N ALA A 60 -16.77 9.84 -15.81
CA ALA A 60 -18.14 9.37 -15.78
C ALA A 60 -18.70 9.40 -17.21
N LYS A 61 -19.00 8.22 -17.76
CA LYS A 61 -19.56 8.08 -19.11
C LYS A 61 -21.05 8.38 -19.15
N LEU A 62 -21.41 9.62 -18.86
CA LEU A 62 -22.81 10.04 -18.79
C LEU A 62 -23.53 9.97 -20.14
N ALA A 63 -22.81 10.20 -21.25
CA ALA A 63 -23.38 10.07 -22.58
C ALA A 63 -23.84 8.63 -22.89
N GLU A 64 -23.18 7.61 -22.32
CA GLU A 64 -23.63 6.21 -22.44
C GLU A 64 -24.84 5.89 -21.54
N ASP A 65 -25.15 6.76 -20.57
CA ASP A 65 -26.27 6.60 -19.64
C ASP A 65 -27.56 7.25 -20.17
N GLU A 66 -27.47 8.26 -21.05
CA GLU A 66 -28.64 8.96 -21.61
C GLU A 66 -29.60 8.02 -22.37
N ASP A 67 -29.06 7.02 -23.07
CA ASP A 67 -29.85 6.02 -23.82
C ASP A 67 -30.39 4.88 -22.93
N LYS A 68 -30.03 4.84 -21.64
CA LYS A 68 -30.39 3.76 -20.72
C LYS A 68 -31.50 4.17 -19.77
N CYS A 69 -32.38 3.22 -19.44
CA CYS A 69 -33.28 3.40 -18.31
C CYS A 69 -32.47 3.54 -17.00
N GLU A 70 -32.88 4.47 -16.14
CA GLU A 70 -32.27 4.81 -14.86
C GLU A 70 -32.11 3.56 -13.97
N ALA A 71 -33.09 2.65 -14.01
CA ALA A 71 -33.04 1.40 -13.25
C ALA A 71 -31.91 0.45 -13.70
N THR A 72 -31.46 0.56 -14.95
CA THR A 72 -30.29 -0.17 -15.47
C THR A 72 -29.01 0.50 -14.98
N VAL A 73 -28.91 1.82 -15.09
CA VAL A 73 -27.75 2.58 -14.60
C VAL A 73 -27.52 2.35 -13.10
N VAL A 74 -28.59 2.39 -12.29
CA VAL A 74 -28.55 2.10 -10.85
C VAL A 74 -28.00 0.69 -10.57
N ARG A 75 -28.41 -0.33 -11.35
CA ARG A 75 -27.88 -1.70 -11.21
C ARG A 75 -26.42 -1.80 -11.61
N GLU A 76 -26.01 -1.20 -12.72
CA GLU A 76 -24.62 -1.19 -13.16
C GLU A 76 -23.69 -0.56 -12.11
N VAL A 77 -24.09 0.56 -11.50
CA VAL A 77 -23.31 1.20 -10.44
C VAL A 77 -23.23 0.31 -9.20
N GLU A 78 -24.34 -0.33 -8.80
CA GLU A 78 -24.37 -1.26 -7.68
C GLU A 78 -23.43 -2.46 -7.90
N ASP A 79 -23.48 -3.08 -9.08
CA ASP A 79 -22.64 -4.22 -9.44
C ASP A 79 -21.17 -3.82 -9.53
N THR A 80 -20.89 -2.64 -10.07
CA THR A 80 -19.53 -2.09 -10.08
C THR A 80 -19.00 -1.93 -8.66
N LEU A 81 -19.78 -1.35 -7.74
CA LEU A 81 -19.37 -1.17 -6.35
C LEU A 81 -19.14 -2.50 -5.63
N LYS A 82 -19.97 -3.52 -5.88
CA LYS A 82 -19.75 -4.87 -5.34
C LYS A 82 -18.41 -5.45 -5.81
N MET A 83 -18.09 -5.32 -7.10
CA MET A 83 -16.82 -5.79 -7.65
C MET A 83 -15.60 -4.99 -7.17
N MET A 84 -15.81 -3.80 -6.60
CA MET A 84 -14.75 -2.97 -6.02
C MET A 84 -14.44 -3.31 -4.56
N GLU A 85 -15.28 -4.12 -3.89
CA GLU A 85 -15.01 -4.57 -2.53
C GLU A 85 -13.72 -5.41 -2.47
N PRO A 86 -12.82 -5.19 -1.48
CA PRO A 86 -11.57 -5.95 -1.37
C PRO A 86 -11.76 -7.46 -1.43
N GLU A 87 -12.85 -7.97 -0.88
CA GLU A 87 -13.19 -9.40 -0.87
C GLU A 87 -13.32 -9.99 -2.29
N SER A 88 -13.63 -9.17 -3.31
CA SER A 88 -13.82 -9.62 -4.69
C SER A 88 -12.53 -9.72 -5.51
N TRP A 89 -11.45 -9.04 -5.11
CA TRP A 89 -10.23 -8.94 -5.93
C TRP A 89 -8.92 -9.12 -5.15
N GLN A 90 -8.95 -9.07 -3.83
CA GLN A 90 -7.74 -9.15 -3.01
C GLN A 90 -7.09 -10.53 -3.14
N ASN A 91 -5.85 -10.55 -3.61
CA ASN A 91 -5.07 -11.76 -3.70
C ASN A 91 -4.45 -12.09 -2.33
N THR A 92 -4.84 -13.24 -1.77
CA THR A 92 -4.38 -13.76 -0.48
C THR A 92 -3.63 -15.10 -0.61
N ALA A 93 -3.17 -15.45 -1.83
CA ALA A 93 -2.54 -16.75 -2.12
C ALA A 93 -1.34 -17.07 -1.22
N ILE A 94 -0.50 -16.08 -0.93
CA ILE A 94 0.58 -16.21 0.04
C ILE A 94 0.17 -15.53 1.35
N ASN A 95 0.15 -16.33 2.42
CA ASN A 95 -0.07 -15.83 3.78
C ASN A 95 1.19 -15.16 4.31
N GLY A 96 1.18 -13.82 4.36
CA GLY A 96 2.30 -13.01 4.84
C GLY A 96 2.68 -13.30 6.29
N SER A 97 1.71 -13.56 7.17
CA SER A 97 1.97 -13.88 8.59
C SER A 97 2.74 -15.20 8.75
N ALA A 98 2.36 -16.21 7.96
CA ALA A 98 3.06 -17.50 7.93
C ALA A 98 4.47 -17.32 7.37
N LEU A 99 4.60 -16.60 6.24
CA LEU A 99 5.91 -16.33 5.61
C LEU A 99 6.86 -15.57 6.54
N LYS A 100 6.38 -14.59 7.30
CA LYS A 100 7.15 -13.89 8.35
C LYS A 100 7.63 -14.87 9.42
N ARG A 101 6.73 -15.69 9.96
CA ARG A 101 7.05 -16.69 10.98
C ARG A 101 8.08 -17.69 10.48
N ASP A 102 7.94 -18.19 9.26
CA ASP A 102 8.86 -19.14 8.65
C ASP A 102 10.23 -18.51 8.39
N THR A 103 10.25 -17.22 8.02
CA THR A 103 11.48 -16.44 7.87
C THR A 103 12.21 -16.30 9.20
N GLU A 104 11.50 -15.93 10.27
CA GLU A 104 12.11 -15.82 11.60
C GLU A 104 12.61 -17.17 12.10
N LYS A 105 11.84 -18.25 11.90
CA LYS A 105 12.28 -19.61 12.23
C LYS A 105 13.53 -20.01 11.45
N PHE A 106 13.61 -19.67 10.16
CA PHE A 106 14.78 -20.00 9.34
C PHE A 106 16.03 -19.19 9.71
N LEU A 107 15.88 -17.89 10.00
CA LEU A 107 17.00 -17.00 10.32
C LEU A 107 17.50 -17.16 11.76
N ASN A 108 16.59 -17.42 12.70
CA ASN A 108 16.91 -17.56 14.13
C ASN A 108 17.04 -19.02 14.57
N GLY A 109 16.57 -19.97 13.75
CA GLY A 109 16.64 -21.40 14.03
C GLY A 109 18.08 -21.88 14.13
N ASN A 110 18.46 -22.31 15.34
CA ASN A 110 19.71 -23.03 15.60
C ASN A 110 19.59 -24.54 15.31
N GLU A 111 18.41 -25.01 14.90
CA GLU A 111 18.10 -26.44 14.77
C GLU A 111 18.76 -27.03 13.53
N ASN A 112 19.72 -27.91 13.81
CA ASN A 112 20.60 -28.63 12.89
C ASN A 112 21.51 -27.73 12.04
N PRO A 113 22.84 -27.91 12.11
CA PRO A 113 23.74 -27.18 11.26
C PRO A 113 23.59 -27.66 9.81
N LEU A 114 22.66 -27.04 9.08
CA LEU A 114 22.57 -27.15 7.63
C LEU A 114 23.95 -26.88 7.03
N SER A 115 24.35 -27.71 6.06
CA SER A 115 25.50 -27.41 5.22
C SER A 115 25.31 -26.06 4.52
N MET A 116 26.41 -25.37 4.18
CA MET A 116 26.32 -24.07 3.51
C MET A 116 25.54 -24.15 2.19
N GLU A 117 25.63 -25.27 1.47
CA GLU A 117 24.89 -25.49 0.23
C GLU A 117 23.38 -25.62 0.47
N LEU A 118 22.97 -26.44 1.46
CA LEU A 118 21.56 -26.57 1.84
C LEU A 118 20.99 -25.25 2.37
N PHE A 119 21.79 -24.49 3.13
CA PHE A 119 21.39 -23.17 3.61
C PHE A 119 21.14 -22.20 2.45
N ARG A 120 22.04 -22.14 1.45
CA ARG A 120 21.87 -21.32 0.25
C ARG A 120 20.65 -21.74 -0.57
N LYS A 121 20.41 -23.04 -0.75
CA LYS A 121 19.23 -23.57 -1.44
C LYS A 121 17.94 -23.15 -0.74
N LYS A 122 17.83 -23.34 0.58
CA LYS A 122 16.66 -22.92 1.37
C LYS A 122 16.46 -21.40 1.33
N LEU A 123 17.53 -20.62 1.43
CA LEU A 123 17.48 -19.17 1.34
C LEU A 123 17.00 -18.69 -0.05
N ALA A 124 17.42 -19.33 -1.14
CA ALA A 124 16.96 -19.02 -2.49
C ALA A 124 15.45 -19.27 -2.63
N ILE A 125 14.96 -20.39 -2.10
CA ILE A 125 13.52 -20.70 -2.06
C ILE A 125 12.77 -19.62 -1.27
N LEU A 126 13.23 -19.29 -0.06
CA LEU A 126 12.59 -18.27 0.77
C LEU A 126 12.57 -16.89 0.09
N ASN A 127 13.68 -16.50 -0.56
CA ASN A 127 13.74 -15.24 -1.30
C ASN A 127 12.75 -15.23 -2.49
N SER A 128 12.60 -16.36 -3.18
CA SER A 128 11.61 -16.50 -4.26
C SER A 128 10.17 -16.35 -3.76
N GLN A 129 9.85 -16.89 -2.57
CA GLN A 129 8.54 -16.73 -1.93
C GLN A 129 8.27 -15.28 -1.55
N TRP A 130 9.26 -14.59 -0.96
CA TRP A 130 9.16 -13.16 -0.66
C TRP A 130 8.99 -12.29 -1.91
N LYS A 131 9.63 -12.64 -3.03
CA LYS A 131 9.43 -11.95 -4.30
C LYS A 131 7.99 -12.10 -4.79
N LYS A 132 7.44 -13.32 -4.73
CA LYS A 132 6.03 -13.58 -5.08
C LYS A 132 5.07 -12.84 -4.17
N TYR A 133 5.33 -12.84 -2.86
CA TYR A 133 4.51 -12.12 -1.89
C TYR A 133 4.50 -10.61 -2.14
N ARG A 134 5.66 -10.02 -2.49
CA ARG A 134 5.74 -8.60 -2.87
C ARG A 134 4.91 -8.27 -4.10
N MET A 135 4.99 -9.09 -5.16
CA MET A 135 4.14 -8.91 -6.34
C MET A 135 2.65 -8.97 -5.98
N GLN A 136 2.24 -9.87 -5.09
CA GLN A 136 0.88 -9.96 -4.58
C GLN A 136 0.47 -8.69 -3.81
N GLN A 137 1.34 -8.16 -2.95
CA GLN A 137 1.08 -6.92 -2.21
C GLN A 137 0.98 -5.70 -3.12
N ASP A 138 1.89 -5.57 -4.08
CA ASP A 138 1.86 -4.49 -5.06
C ASP A 138 0.59 -4.57 -5.90
N PHE A 139 0.22 -5.76 -6.37
CA PHE A 139 -1.06 -5.96 -7.06
C PHE A 139 -2.23 -5.46 -6.22
N ASN A 140 -2.35 -5.91 -4.96
CA ASN A 140 -3.45 -5.50 -4.10
C ASN A 140 -3.46 -3.98 -3.84
N LYS A 141 -2.29 -3.40 -3.57
CA LYS A 141 -2.13 -1.96 -3.31
C LYS A 141 -2.52 -1.13 -4.53
N TRP A 142 -2.08 -1.51 -5.72
CA TRP A 142 -2.41 -0.81 -6.96
C TRP A 142 -3.86 -1.02 -7.37
N THR A 143 -4.45 -2.19 -7.13
CA THR A 143 -5.87 -2.46 -7.36
C THR A 143 -6.74 -1.60 -6.44
N ALA A 144 -6.41 -1.49 -5.15
CA ALA A 144 -7.11 -0.59 -4.23
C ALA A 144 -7.09 0.87 -4.73
N LEU A 145 -5.94 1.35 -5.19
CA LEU A 145 -5.81 2.71 -5.73
C LEU A 145 -6.59 2.90 -7.03
N ARG A 146 -6.59 1.92 -7.94
CA ARG A 146 -7.38 1.99 -9.17
C ARG A 146 -8.88 2.08 -8.88
N HIS A 147 -9.39 1.26 -7.95
CA HIS A 147 -10.78 1.34 -7.53
C HIS A 147 -11.09 2.68 -6.84
N TRP A 148 -10.19 3.17 -5.98
CA TRP A 148 -10.35 4.48 -5.34
C TRP A 148 -10.55 5.61 -6.35
N LEU A 149 -9.72 5.64 -7.41
CA LEU A 149 -9.80 6.65 -8.46
C LEU A 149 -11.10 6.61 -9.27
N ARG A 150 -11.83 5.49 -9.26
CA ARG A 150 -13.14 5.35 -9.93
C ARG A 150 -14.31 5.87 -9.10
N LEU A 151 -14.17 5.96 -7.77
CA LEU A 151 -15.25 6.38 -6.87
C LEU A 151 -15.83 7.76 -7.21
N PRO A 152 -15.04 8.79 -7.59
CA PRO A 152 -15.59 10.10 -7.95
C PRO A 152 -16.56 10.03 -9.14
N ALA A 153 -16.24 9.24 -10.17
CA ALA A 153 -17.09 9.08 -11.34
C ALA A 153 -18.42 8.38 -10.99
N LEU A 154 -18.37 7.31 -10.20
CA LEU A 154 -19.58 6.62 -9.73
C LEU A 154 -20.44 7.51 -8.84
N ARG A 155 -19.82 8.29 -7.95
CA ARG A 155 -20.52 9.26 -7.11
C ARG A 155 -21.23 10.30 -7.96
N TYR A 156 -20.57 10.81 -9.01
CA TYR A 156 -21.16 11.80 -9.89
C TYR A 156 -22.36 11.25 -10.67
N ARG A 157 -22.25 10.02 -11.22
CA ARG A 157 -23.39 9.32 -11.86
C ARG A 157 -24.59 9.22 -10.92
N LEU A 158 -24.39 8.81 -9.66
CA LEU A 158 -25.46 8.72 -8.67
C LEU A 158 -26.08 10.09 -8.32
N GLN A 159 -25.28 11.16 -8.30
CA GLN A 159 -25.78 12.51 -8.01
C GLN A 159 -26.67 13.06 -9.12
N ILE A 160 -26.34 12.77 -10.38
CA ILE A 160 -27.19 13.13 -11.53
C ILE A 160 -28.50 12.36 -11.48
N LEU A 161 -28.44 11.03 -11.33
CA LEU A 161 -29.64 10.20 -11.19
C LEU A 161 -30.54 10.69 -10.03
N GLU A 162 -29.94 11.01 -8.88
CA GLU A 162 -30.71 11.53 -7.74
C GLU A 162 -31.40 12.86 -8.07
N LYS A 163 -30.74 13.74 -8.81
CA LYS A 163 -31.31 15.03 -9.25
C LYS A 163 -32.48 14.81 -10.20
N ASP A 164 -32.31 13.97 -11.22
CA ASP A 164 -33.31 13.75 -12.25
C ASP A 164 -34.56 13.11 -11.64
N LEU A 165 -34.39 12.08 -10.81
CA LEU A 165 -35.48 11.40 -10.08
C LEU A 165 -36.24 12.31 -9.11
N LYS A 166 -35.62 13.39 -8.62
CA LYS A 166 -36.30 14.39 -7.76
C LYS A 166 -37.05 15.45 -8.57
N SER A 167 -36.64 15.71 -9.80
CA SER A 167 -37.26 16.72 -10.67
C SER A 167 -38.54 16.23 -11.35
N GLU A 168 -38.73 14.91 -11.48
CA GLU A 168 -39.93 14.31 -12.06
C GLU A 168 -41.10 14.20 -11.07
N LYS A 169 -42.34 14.16 -11.60
CA LYS A 169 -43.54 13.88 -10.80
C LYS A 169 -43.39 12.53 -10.10
N GLN A 170 -43.38 12.54 -8.77
CA GLN A 170 -43.08 11.34 -7.98
C GLN A 170 -44.13 10.24 -8.13
N SER A 171 -43.85 9.28 -9.00
CA SER A 171 -44.53 7.99 -9.01
C SER A 171 -43.95 7.06 -7.94
N ARG A 172 -44.75 6.08 -7.49
CA ARG A 172 -44.29 5.04 -6.54
C ARG A 172 -43.04 4.29 -7.04
N ARG A 173 -42.91 4.13 -8.36
CA ARG A 173 -41.73 3.49 -8.99
C ARG A 173 -40.48 4.36 -8.82
N LEU A 174 -40.59 5.67 -9.08
CA LEU A 174 -39.48 6.61 -8.93
C LEU A 174 -39.04 6.74 -7.47
N GLN A 175 -39.96 6.73 -6.51
CA GLN A 175 -39.63 6.73 -5.09
C GLN A 175 -38.81 5.50 -4.67
N ARG A 176 -39.18 4.30 -5.14
CA ARG A 176 -38.41 3.08 -4.90
C ARG A 176 -37.01 3.16 -5.49
N LEU A 177 -36.90 3.73 -6.69
CA LEU A 177 -35.61 3.89 -7.37
C LEU A 177 -34.72 4.90 -6.64
N LEU A 178 -35.27 6.04 -6.21
CA LEU A 178 -34.58 7.04 -5.41
C LEU A 178 -34.06 6.45 -4.09
N HIS A 179 -34.87 5.66 -3.40
CA HIS A 179 -34.43 4.95 -2.19
C HIS A 179 -33.26 4.01 -2.49
N ARG A 180 -33.28 3.30 -3.62
CA ARG A 180 -32.16 2.44 -4.04
C ARG A 180 -30.90 3.25 -4.35
N VAL A 181 -31.02 4.42 -4.99
CA VAL A 181 -29.89 5.35 -5.19
C VAL A 181 -29.26 5.75 -3.85
N GLN A 182 -30.08 6.09 -2.85
CA GLN A 182 -29.59 6.42 -1.50
C GLN A 182 -28.89 5.24 -0.83
N GLN A 183 -29.42 4.02 -0.98
CA GLN A 183 -28.75 2.80 -0.50
C GLN A 183 -27.39 2.60 -1.17
N ILE A 184 -27.29 2.81 -2.48
CA ILE A 184 -26.03 2.67 -3.22
C ILE A 184 -25.04 3.76 -2.82
N GLN A 185 -25.48 4.99 -2.53
CA GLN A 185 -24.61 6.01 -1.98
C GLN A 185 -23.99 5.58 -0.64
N ASN A 186 -24.74 4.87 0.22
CA ASN A 186 -24.20 4.28 1.45
C ASN A 186 -23.17 3.17 1.15
N ILE A 187 -23.46 2.28 0.19
CA ILE A 187 -22.50 1.26 -0.26
C ILE A 187 -21.20 1.93 -0.76
N LEU A 188 -21.31 3.02 -1.53
CA LEU A 188 -20.15 3.77 -2.01
C LEU A 188 -19.28 4.28 -0.85
N GLN A 189 -19.87 4.78 0.24
CA GLN A 189 -19.11 5.21 1.42
C GLN A 189 -18.43 4.03 2.14
N ILE A 190 -19.11 2.88 2.22
CA ILE A 190 -18.55 1.65 2.81
C ILE A 190 -17.35 1.18 1.98
N VAL A 191 -17.50 1.08 0.66
CA VAL A 191 -16.43 0.70 -0.27
C VAL A 191 -15.26 1.68 -0.17
N ARG A 192 -15.53 2.99 -0.11
CA ARG A 192 -14.50 4.02 0.08
C ARG A 192 -13.65 3.72 1.32
N LYS A 193 -14.29 3.48 2.46
CA LYS A 193 -13.58 3.16 3.71
C LYS A 193 -12.78 1.85 3.59
N LYS A 194 -13.38 0.79 3.08
CA LYS A 194 -12.71 -0.50 2.86
C LYS A 194 -11.45 -0.36 1.98
N LEU A 195 -11.52 0.45 0.91
CA LEU A 195 -10.38 0.71 0.02
C LEU A 195 -9.27 1.50 0.72
N GLN A 196 -9.64 2.51 1.52
CA GLN A 196 -8.68 3.27 2.33
C GLN A 196 -7.93 2.36 3.31
N ASP A 197 -8.67 1.51 4.03
CA ASP A 197 -8.10 0.59 5.01
C ASP A 197 -7.20 -0.46 4.33
N ALA A 198 -7.68 -1.07 3.24
CA ALA A 198 -6.90 -2.05 2.47
C ALA A 198 -5.59 -1.44 1.94
N TYR A 199 -5.64 -0.24 1.35
CA TYR A 199 -4.44 0.43 0.87
C TYR A 199 -3.46 0.75 1.99
N ALA A 200 -3.95 1.21 3.14
CA ALA A 200 -3.12 1.52 4.30
C ALA A 200 -2.35 0.27 4.79
N VAL A 201 -3.01 -0.89 4.88
CA VAL A 201 -2.38 -2.16 5.26
C VAL A 201 -1.21 -2.49 4.35
N PHE A 202 -1.41 -2.48 3.02
CA PHE A 202 -0.34 -2.80 2.07
C PHE A 202 0.74 -1.71 1.99
N HIS A 203 0.38 -0.44 2.19
CA HIS A 203 1.33 0.65 2.23
C HIS A 203 2.29 0.54 3.42
N LEU A 204 1.74 0.25 4.60
CA LEU A 204 2.50 0.09 5.82
C LEU A 204 3.37 -1.17 5.79
N GLU A 205 2.88 -2.25 5.17
CA GLU A 205 3.71 -3.44 5.05
C GLU A 205 4.96 -3.21 4.18
N GLY A 206 4.86 -2.39 3.13
CA GLY A 206 6.02 -1.99 2.34
C GLY A 206 7.09 -1.25 3.16
N LYS A 207 6.73 -0.68 4.31
CA LYS A 207 7.62 -0.01 5.27
C LYS A 207 8.06 -0.91 6.42
N SER A 208 7.63 -2.17 6.43
CA SER A 208 7.94 -3.10 7.52
C SER A 208 9.42 -3.54 7.54
N PRO A 209 9.88 -4.18 8.63
CA PRO A 209 11.20 -4.84 8.68
C PRO A 209 11.38 -5.94 7.62
N TYR A 210 10.30 -6.31 6.94
CA TYR A 210 10.28 -7.27 5.84
C TYR A 210 10.27 -6.60 4.46
N SER A 211 10.56 -5.29 4.40
CA SER A 211 10.85 -4.61 3.14
C SER A 211 12.01 -5.28 2.41
N GLU A 212 12.02 -5.19 1.09
CA GLU A 212 13.03 -5.88 0.25
C GLU A 212 14.46 -5.60 0.70
N THR A 213 14.80 -4.32 0.90
CA THR A 213 16.14 -3.90 1.29
C THR A 213 16.50 -4.39 2.69
N ALA A 214 15.54 -4.37 3.63
CA ALA A 214 15.75 -4.89 4.98
C ALA A 214 15.95 -6.42 4.96
N LEU A 215 15.12 -7.17 4.21
CA LEU A 215 15.26 -8.61 4.05
C LEU A 215 16.58 -9.00 3.40
N GLN A 216 16.99 -8.31 2.34
CA GLN A 216 18.28 -8.55 1.69
C GLN A 216 19.44 -8.36 2.67
N LYS A 217 19.42 -7.29 3.47
CA LYS A 217 20.42 -7.08 4.53
C LYS A 217 20.42 -8.20 5.57
N ARG A 218 19.25 -8.64 6.01
CA ARG A 218 19.10 -9.74 6.98
C ARG A 218 19.60 -11.08 6.43
N PHE A 219 19.30 -11.37 5.16
CA PHE A 219 19.77 -12.56 4.46
C PHE A 219 21.30 -12.55 4.30
N ALA A 220 21.89 -11.42 3.93
CA ALA A 220 23.34 -11.26 3.84
C ALA A 220 24.00 -11.46 5.22
N ALA A 221 23.45 -10.87 6.28
CA ALA A 221 23.93 -11.05 7.64
C ALA A 221 23.86 -12.53 8.09
N ALA A 222 22.78 -13.24 7.74
CA ALA A 222 22.64 -14.66 8.06
C ALA A 222 23.67 -15.54 7.32
N ILE A 223 23.95 -15.26 6.04
CA ILE A 223 25.03 -15.93 5.30
C ILE A 223 26.37 -15.67 6.00
N ASN A 224 26.70 -14.42 6.31
CA ASN A 224 27.96 -14.06 6.95
C ASN A 224 28.13 -14.76 8.30
N ARG A 225 27.07 -14.79 9.13
CA ARG A 225 27.05 -15.51 10.41
C ARG A 225 27.32 -16.99 10.22
N LYS A 226 26.70 -17.63 9.23
CA LYS A 226 26.92 -19.05 8.91
C LYS A 226 28.34 -19.32 8.43
N VAL A 227 28.90 -18.49 7.56
CA VAL A 227 30.30 -18.60 7.10
C VAL A 227 31.28 -18.51 8.27
N LEU A 228 31.07 -17.56 9.19
CA LEU A 228 31.88 -17.42 10.41
C LEU A 228 31.75 -18.64 11.33
N GLN A 229 30.54 -19.18 11.51
CA GLN A 229 30.33 -20.40 12.28
C GLN A 229 31.01 -21.62 11.67
N SER A 230 30.99 -21.76 10.35
CA SER A 230 31.72 -22.82 9.65
C SER A 230 33.22 -22.67 9.84
N ARG A 231 33.79 -21.47 9.68
CA ARG A 231 35.23 -21.21 9.90
C ARG A 231 35.67 -21.55 11.32
N ARG A 232 34.88 -21.21 12.34
CA ARG A 232 35.18 -21.53 13.74
C ARG A 232 35.21 -23.03 14.05
N ARG A 233 34.49 -23.87 13.28
CA ARG A 233 34.55 -25.34 13.43
C ARG A 233 35.79 -25.97 12.79
N TYR A 234 36.38 -25.30 11.80
CA TYR A 234 37.61 -25.78 11.12
C TYR A 234 38.90 -25.27 11.77
N SER A 235 38.83 -24.29 12.67
CA SER A 235 39.95 -23.95 13.55
C SER A 235 40.07 -24.99 14.67
N LEU A 236 40.90 -26.01 14.46
CA LEU A 236 41.37 -26.89 15.53
C LEU A 236 41.91 -26.03 16.70
N PRO A 237 41.67 -26.40 17.97
CA PRO A 237 42.44 -25.82 19.06
C PRO A 237 43.90 -26.15 18.78
N LYS A 238 44.76 -25.12 18.68
CA LYS A 238 46.21 -25.32 18.66
C LYS A 238 46.54 -26.25 19.82
N HIS A 239 47.04 -27.44 19.48
CA HIS A 239 47.60 -28.38 20.42
C HIS A 239 48.45 -27.62 21.45
N LYS A 240 48.21 -27.86 22.74
CA LYS A 240 49.21 -27.58 23.77
C LYS A 240 50.49 -28.30 23.35
N LEU A 241 51.40 -27.55 22.73
CA LEU A 241 52.77 -27.99 22.53
C LEU A 241 53.35 -28.25 23.92
N SER A 242 53.73 -29.52 24.11
CA SER A 242 54.54 -30.03 25.19
C SER A 242 55.56 -29.00 25.70
N SER A 243 55.40 -28.60 26.96
CA SER A 243 56.45 -27.98 27.76
C SER A 243 56.76 -28.92 28.93
N ASN A 244 57.34 -30.09 28.61
CA ASN A 244 58.07 -30.88 29.59
C ASN A 244 59.55 -30.88 29.20
N TYR A 245 60.16 -29.69 29.28
CA TYR A 245 61.61 -29.58 29.40
C TYR A 245 61.96 -29.91 30.87
N ARG A 246 62.08 -31.21 31.17
CA ARG A 246 62.64 -31.66 32.45
C ARG A 246 64.11 -31.26 32.48
N SER A 247 64.43 -30.27 33.29
CA SER A 247 65.78 -29.89 33.67
C SER A 247 66.51 -31.10 34.27
N LYS A 248 67.59 -31.52 33.60
CA LYS A 248 68.55 -32.46 34.16
C LYS A 248 69.35 -31.71 35.23
N ILE A 249 69.12 -32.08 36.49
CA ILE A 249 69.95 -31.69 37.62
C ILE A 249 71.32 -32.35 37.42
N PHE A 250 72.33 -31.58 37.02
CA PHE A 250 73.73 -31.93 37.20
C PHE A 250 74.14 -31.48 38.61
N LYS A 251 74.28 -32.44 39.54
CA LYS A 251 75.04 -32.26 40.77
C LYS A 251 76.43 -32.85 40.54
N CYS A 252 77.41 -31.99 40.32
CA CYS A 252 78.82 -32.27 40.60
C CYS A 252 79.20 -31.44 41.83
N GLY A 253 79.71 -32.10 42.87
CA GLY A 253 80.21 -31.45 44.07
C GLY A 253 81.67 -31.01 43.92
N HIS A 254 82.08 -30.03 44.71
CA HIS A 254 83.12 -30.15 45.76
C HIS A 254 83.50 -28.78 46.35
N LEU A 255 84.07 -28.84 47.57
CA LEU A 255 84.72 -27.80 48.39
C LEU A 255 83.73 -27.03 49.29
N HIS A 256 83.78 -27.08 50.62
CA HIS A 256 84.86 -27.34 51.59
C HIS A 256 84.36 -28.15 52.79
#